data_AF-A0A9C8K6V2-F1
#
_entry.id   AF-A0A9C8K6V2-F1
#
_cell.length_a   1.000
_cell.length_b   1.000
_cell.length_c   1.000
_cell.angle_alpha   90.00
_cell.angle_beta   90.00
_cell.angle_gamma   90.00
#
_symmetry.space_group_name_H-M   'P 1'
#
loop_
_entity.id
_entity.type
_entity.pdbx_description
1 polymer ?
#
loop_
_entity_poly.entity_id
_entity_poly.type
_entity_poly.pdbx_seq_one_letter_code
_entity_poly.pdbx_strand_id
1 'polypeptide(L)'
;MSYIFTKGATSQAIELYIVDSTNGTPETGVLWNTAGIDLKYRRKDAVVVSITEAALTTPLLTDTWESGGFLEIGNGVYRLDLPDAALASAAGIDRVVVFGTVTGMVVLPVTIHLTAFDLSTASAAQTADNETRLATIETDTNEIQGKLPTNKFMGSSDGADDDGTLNTIAGDVANIDGASMVGTDGAALASNYTATRAGYLDELAAANLPTDIADIPTVAEFEARTIVSANYVVVGDTLARVTLVDTVTTYTGNTKQTGNNFTRLGAPAGASVSADIAAVPTVDEMWAKAMSDLATGAPSATASVLTAINYLFEAWRNKTTTTDNLVTIKKDDGSTDLTKSTIGDAAGTFTKNEFVSG
;
A
#
# COMPACT_ATOMS: atom_id res chain seq x y z
N MET A 1 -87.18 34.32 19.04
CA MET A 1 -86.04 34.98 18.37
C MET A 1 -84.74 34.43 18.95
N SER A 2 -83.69 34.27 18.14
CA SER A 2 -82.39 33.78 18.61
C SER A 2 -81.24 34.59 18.03
N TYR A 3 -80.26 34.93 18.88
CA TYR A 3 -79.01 35.58 18.50
C TYR A 3 -77.82 34.64 18.73
N ILE A 4 -76.70 34.92 18.04
CA ILE A 4 -75.41 34.25 18.28
C ILE A 4 -74.38 35.36 18.51
N PHE A 5 -73.72 35.32 19.67
CA PHE A 5 -72.62 36.22 19.99
C PHE A 5 -71.40 35.43 20.44
N THR A 6 -70.22 36.01 20.24
CA THR A 6 -68.99 35.46 20.82
C THR A 6 -68.97 35.69 22.33
N LYS A 7 -68.47 34.72 23.10
CA LYS A 7 -68.25 34.86 24.53
C LYS A 7 -67.33 36.05 24.82
N GLY A 8 -67.74 36.90 25.75
CA GLY A 8 -67.03 38.13 26.11
C GLY A 8 -67.25 39.28 25.14
N ALA A 9 -68.14 39.16 24.15
CA ALA A 9 -68.55 40.30 23.33
C ALA A 9 -69.13 41.38 24.24
N THR A 10 -68.68 42.62 24.04
CA THR A 10 -69.15 43.80 24.76
C THR A 10 -70.08 44.61 23.88
N SER A 11 -70.89 45.47 24.49
CA SER A 11 -71.67 46.49 23.78
C SER A 11 -72.65 45.91 22.75
N GLN A 12 -73.33 44.81 23.11
CA GLN A 12 -74.30 44.16 22.23
C GLN A 12 -75.73 44.58 22.58
N ALA A 13 -76.54 44.77 21.53
CA ALA A 13 -77.96 45.04 21.62
C ALA A 13 -78.75 43.86 21.06
N ILE A 14 -79.93 43.61 21.63
CA ILE A 14 -80.90 42.66 21.09
C ILE A 14 -82.26 43.35 20.92
N GLU A 15 -83.11 42.71 20.14
CA GLU A 15 -84.51 43.08 20.02
C GLU A 15 -85.35 42.16 20.90
N LEU A 16 -86.23 42.74 21.71
CA LEU A 16 -87.23 42.03 22.50
C LEU A 16 -88.63 42.50 22.13
N TYR A 17 -89.62 41.65 22.39
CA TYR A 17 -91.01 41.95 22.11
C TYR A 17 -91.80 42.04 23.42
N ILE A 18 -92.58 43.11 23.57
CA ILE A 18 -93.55 43.27 24.65
C ILE A 18 -94.95 43.33 24.04
N VAL A 19 -95.86 42.55 24.60
CA VAL A 19 -97.26 42.50 24.18
C VAL A 19 -98.19 42.71 25.37
N ASP A 20 -99.37 43.25 25.11
CA ASP A 20 -100.44 43.41 26.11
C ASP A 20 -100.87 42.03 26.65
N SER A 21 -101.02 41.91 27.97
CA SER A 21 -101.34 40.62 28.62
C SER A 21 -102.80 40.15 28.45
N THR A 22 -103.69 41.05 28.03
CA THR A 22 -105.12 40.82 27.85
C THR A 22 -105.46 40.38 26.43
N ASN A 23 -104.86 41.03 25.42
CA ASN A 23 -105.21 40.81 24.01
C ASN A 23 -104.04 40.38 23.12
N GLY A 24 -102.80 40.38 23.63
CA GLY A 24 -101.60 39.98 22.88
C GLY A 24 -101.20 40.92 21.76
N THR A 25 -101.80 42.12 21.66
CA THR A 25 -101.37 43.13 20.69
C THR A 25 -100.01 43.71 21.08
N PRO A 26 -99.19 44.18 20.13
CA PRO A 26 -97.92 44.80 20.47
C PRO A 26 -98.12 46.01 21.40
N GLU A 27 -97.42 46.00 22.53
CA GLU A 27 -97.51 47.08 23.51
C GLU A 27 -96.55 48.19 23.12
N THR A 28 -97.02 49.42 23.02
CA THR A 28 -96.21 50.60 22.66
C THR A 28 -96.08 51.55 23.84
N GLY A 29 -95.02 52.35 23.88
CA GLY A 29 -94.80 53.35 24.92
C GLY A 29 -94.26 52.82 26.24
N VAL A 30 -93.74 51.58 26.31
CA VAL A 30 -93.02 51.10 27.49
C VAL A 30 -91.67 51.83 27.57
N LEU A 31 -91.50 52.61 28.63
CA LEU A 31 -90.25 53.30 28.98
C LEU A 31 -89.43 52.52 30.00
N TRP A 32 -88.13 52.82 30.09
CA TRP A 32 -87.18 52.25 31.06
C TRP A 32 -87.64 52.33 32.52
N ASN A 33 -88.54 53.26 32.85
CA ASN A 33 -89.09 53.46 34.20
C ASN A 33 -90.60 53.15 34.30
N THR A 34 -91.15 52.37 33.37
CA THR A 34 -92.55 51.93 33.42
C THR A 34 -92.81 51.14 34.70
N ALA A 35 -93.95 51.35 35.35
CA ALA A 35 -94.26 50.69 36.61
C ALA A 35 -94.18 49.16 36.51
N GLY A 36 -93.31 48.56 37.32
CA GLY A 36 -93.12 47.11 37.38
C GLY A 36 -92.29 46.50 36.24
N ILE A 37 -91.58 47.32 35.45
CA ILE A 37 -90.52 46.81 34.58
C ILE A 37 -89.40 46.18 35.43
N ASP A 38 -89.06 44.93 35.12
CA ASP A 38 -87.96 44.18 35.73
C ASP A 38 -87.49 43.13 34.70
N LEU A 39 -86.59 43.56 33.82
CA LEU A 39 -85.94 42.73 32.81
C LEU A 39 -84.78 41.98 33.46
N LYS A 40 -84.60 40.73 33.03
CA LYS A 40 -83.64 39.80 33.61
C LYS A 40 -82.97 39.00 32.52
N TYR A 41 -81.76 38.56 32.83
CA TYR A 41 -81.13 37.49 32.06
C TYR A 41 -80.77 36.32 32.96
N ARG A 42 -80.78 35.14 32.37
CA ARG A 42 -80.26 33.93 32.99
C ARG A 42 -79.27 33.29 32.05
N ARG A 43 -78.03 33.17 32.51
CA ARG A 43 -77.01 32.35 31.86
C ARG A 43 -77.32 30.88 32.17
N LYS A 44 -77.06 29.96 31.25
CA LYS A 44 -77.29 28.51 31.44
C LYS A 44 -76.70 28.08 32.79
N ASP A 45 -77.50 27.38 33.60
CA ASP A 45 -77.10 26.85 34.91
C ASP A 45 -76.63 27.90 35.93
N ALA A 46 -76.89 29.20 35.67
CA ALA A 46 -76.64 30.30 36.60
C ALA A 46 -77.93 30.83 37.24
N VAL A 47 -77.76 31.66 38.27
CA VAL A 47 -78.82 32.43 38.91
C VAL A 47 -79.33 33.50 37.95
N VAL A 48 -80.62 33.84 38.06
CA VAL A 48 -81.23 34.95 37.32
C VAL A 48 -80.68 36.27 37.84
N VAL A 49 -80.31 37.17 36.94
CA VAL A 49 -79.77 38.49 37.26
C VAL A 49 -80.69 39.56 36.68
N SER A 50 -81.08 40.55 37.50
CA SER A 50 -81.83 41.71 37.03
C SER A 50 -80.94 42.64 36.20
N ILE A 51 -81.51 43.18 35.14
CA ILE A 51 -80.94 44.23 34.31
C ILE A 51 -81.46 45.54 34.87
N THR A 52 -80.58 46.49 35.18
CA THR A 52 -81.01 47.84 35.52
C THR A 52 -81.32 48.59 34.24
N GLU A 53 -82.59 48.89 34.00
CA GLU A 53 -83.01 49.59 32.79
C GLU A 53 -82.55 51.05 32.79
N ALA A 54 -81.99 51.48 31.66
CA ALA A 54 -81.49 52.83 31.45
C ALA A 54 -82.22 53.47 30.26
N ALA A 55 -82.28 54.80 30.27
CA ALA A 55 -82.93 55.56 29.21
C ALA A 55 -82.06 55.58 27.95
N LEU A 56 -82.59 55.14 26.81
CA LEU A 56 -82.04 55.53 25.51
C LEU A 56 -82.85 56.70 24.94
N THR A 57 -82.21 57.53 24.13
CA THR A 57 -82.77 58.82 23.70
C THR A 57 -83.33 58.80 22.28
N THR A 58 -82.88 57.88 21.42
CA THR A 58 -83.35 57.78 20.04
C THR A 58 -83.74 56.34 19.67
N PRO A 59 -84.94 56.13 19.10
CA PRO A 59 -85.50 54.80 18.79
C PRO A 59 -84.81 54.12 17.59
N LEU A 60 -83.80 54.76 17.01
CA LEU A 60 -83.04 54.27 15.85
C LEU A 60 -81.66 53.79 16.32
N LEU A 61 -81.12 52.79 15.63
CA LEU A 61 -79.88 52.03 15.90
C LEU A 61 -78.57 52.86 15.99
N THR A 62 -78.65 54.18 16.18
CA THR A 62 -77.52 55.12 16.22
C THR A 62 -77.11 55.55 17.63
N ASP A 63 -77.94 55.29 18.65
CA ASP A 63 -77.54 55.57 20.03
C ASP A 63 -76.35 54.67 20.44
N THR A 64 -75.38 55.31 21.10
CA THR A 64 -74.24 54.60 21.71
C THR A 64 -74.79 53.60 22.70
N TRP A 65 -74.22 52.39 22.71
CA TRP A 65 -74.63 51.36 23.65
C TRP A 65 -74.54 51.87 25.09
N GLU A 66 -75.57 51.59 25.88
CA GLU A 66 -75.61 51.86 27.32
C GLU A 66 -76.08 50.61 28.06
N SER A 67 -75.39 50.20 29.12
CA SER A 67 -75.75 48.97 29.84
C SER A 67 -77.19 49.05 30.38
N GLY A 68 -78.07 48.15 29.90
CA GLY A 68 -79.48 48.15 30.27
C GLY A 68 -80.32 49.19 29.53
N GLY A 69 -79.74 49.89 28.55
CA GLY A 69 -80.44 50.84 27.70
C GLY A 69 -81.68 50.20 27.05
N PHE A 70 -82.83 50.84 27.22
CA PHE A 70 -84.11 50.31 26.78
C PHE A 70 -84.96 51.38 26.12
N LEU A 71 -85.43 51.10 24.90
CA LEU A 71 -86.32 52.00 24.16
C LEU A 71 -87.09 51.25 23.06
N GLU A 72 -88.30 51.71 22.77
CA GLU A 72 -89.12 51.18 21.69
C GLU A 72 -88.52 51.55 20.33
N ILE A 73 -88.39 50.55 19.43
CA ILE A 73 -88.09 50.75 18.01
C ILE A 73 -89.39 50.99 17.24
N GLY A 74 -90.43 50.23 17.59
CA GLY A 74 -91.81 50.39 17.10
C GLY A 74 -92.57 49.06 17.07
N ASN A 75 -93.90 49.11 17.02
CA ASN A 75 -94.79 47.94 16.95
C ASN A 75 -94.50 46.90 18.03
N GLY A 76 -94.25 47.35 19.27
CA GLY A 76 -93.94 46.51 20.42
C GLY A 76 -92.59 45.79 20.36
N VAL A 77 -91.72 46.16 19.42
CA VAL A 77 -90.30 45.77 19.38
C VAL A 77 -89.48 46.82 20.12
N TYR A 78 -88.65 46.35 21.03
CA TYR A 78 -87.80 47.18 21.86
C TYR A 78 -86.34 46.77 21.68
N ARG A 79 -85.47 47.77 21.60
CA ARG A 79 -84.04 47.59 21.75
C ARG A 79 -83.74 47.40 23.23
N LEU A 80 -82.96 46.38 23.54
CA LEU A 80 -82.35 46.20 24.84
C LEU A 80 -80.84 46.05 24.67
N ASP A 81 -80.11 46.99 25.24
CA ASP A 81 -78.67 46.94 25.35
C ASP A 81 -78.29 46.04 26.55
N LEU A 82 -77.72 44.87 26.23
CA LEU A 82 -77.44 43.85 27.24
C LEU A 82 -76.24 44.25 28.11
N PRO A 83 -76.31 44.13 29.44
CA PRO A 83 -75.12 44.25 30.27
C PRO A 83 -74.02 43.31 29.80
N ASP A 84 -72.77 43.76 29.70
CA ASP A 84 -71.63 42.94 29.24
C ASP A 84 -71.47 41.66 30.07
N ALA A 85 -71.87 41.69 31.35
CA ALA A 85 -71.89 40.54 32.25
C ALA A 85 -72.80 39.39 31.76
N ALA A 86 -73.82 39.68 30.94
CA ALA A 86 -74.67 38.68 30.32
C ALA A 86 -73.89 37.83 29.31
N LEU A 87 -72.97 38.45 28.57
CA LEU A 87 -72.18 37.81 27.52
C LEU A 87 -70.78 37.41 27.96
N ALA A 88 -70.37 37.74 29.19
CA ALA A 88 -69.03 37.51 29.73
C ALA A 88 -68.45 36.11 29.43
N SER A 89 -67.14 36.02 29.25
CA SER A 89 -66.46 34.74 29.01
C SER A 89 -66.56 33.83 30.24
N ALA A 90 -67.25 32.70 30.10
CA ALA A 90 -67.29 31.64 31.11
C ALA A 90 -67.31 30.27 30.44
N ALA A 91 -66.52 29.33 30.98
CA ALA A 91 -66.51 27.94 30.55
C ALA A 91 -67.88 27.30 30.82
N GLY A 92 -68.35 26.45 29.90
CA GLY A 92 -69.62 25.73 30.05
C GLY A 92 -70.91 26.54 29.84
N ILE A 93 -70.83 27.88 29.77
CA ILE A 93 -72.00 28.73 29.45
C ILE A 93 -72.08 28.92 27.93
N ASP A 94 -73.09 28.33 27.30
CA ASP A 94 -73.34 28.39 25.85
C ASP A 94 -74.65 29.11 25.51
N ARG A 95 -75.45 29.47 26.51
CA ARG A 95 -76.77 30.06 26.32
C ARG A 95 -77.11 31.09 27.38
N VAL A 96 -77.72 32.18 26.94
CA VAL A 96 -78.33 33.21 27.78
C VAL A 96 -79.78 33.36 27.36
N VAL A 97 -80.69 33.43 28.32
CA VAL A 97 -82.11 33.73 28.06
C VAL A 97 -82.44 35.04 28.73
N VAL A 98 -82.99 35.98 27.97
CA VAL A 98 -83.45 37.29 28.44
C VAL A 98 -84.96 37.26 28.51
N PHE A 99 -85.53 37.69 29.63
CA PHE A 99 -86.97 37.66 29.92
C PHE A 99 -87.28 38.69 31.01
N GLY A 100 -88.53 38.99 31.30
CA GLY A 100 -88.85 39.94 32.35
C GLY A 100 -90.34 40.07 32.60
N THR A 101 -90.70 41.08 33.39
CA THR A 101 -92.08 41.45 33.66
C THR A 101 -92.26 42.95 33.45
N VAL A 102 -93.46 43.35 33.03
CA VAL A 102 -93.96 44.72 33.10
C VAL A 102 -95.43 44.63 33.52
N THR A 103 -95.91 45.55 34.36
CA THR A 103 -97.28 45.48 34.90
C THR A 103 -98.30 45.51 33.76
N GLY A 104 -99.15 44.47 33.66
CA GLY A 104 -100.20 44.38 32.63
C GLY A 104 -99.72 43.90 31.26
N MET A 105 -98.45 43.49 31.11
CA MET A 105 -97.84 43.13 29.82
C MET A 105 -97.03 41.83 29.92
N VAL A 106 -96.69 41.25 28.77
CA VAL A 106 -95.87 40.03 28.66
C VAL A 106 -94.60 40.34 27.85
N VAL A 107 -93.44 40.08 28.46
CA VAL A 107 -92.14 40.14 27.78
C VAL A 107 -91.84 38.76 27.20
N LEU A 108 -91.71 38.69 25.87
CA LEU A 108 -91.36 37.42 25.20
C LEU A 108 -89.88 37.10 25.38
N PRO A 109 -89.51 35.88 25.79
CA PRO A 109 -88.13 35.54 26.06
C PRO A 109 -87.28 35.45 24.78
N VAL A 110 -86.06 35.97 24.84
CA VAL A 110 -85.06 35.91 23.76
C VAL A 110 -83.93 34.98 24.17
N THR A 111 -83.53 34.07 23.27
CA THR A 111 -82.40 33.17 23.51
C THR A 111 -81.17 33.66 22.75
N ILE A 112 -80.02 33.62 23.40
CA ILE A 112 -78.73 34.00 22.83
C ILE A 112 -77.80 32.81 22.99
N HIS A 113 -77.20 32.37 21.90
CA HIS A 113 -76.15 31.35 21.92
C HIS A 113 -74.77 32.03 22.00
N LEU A 114 -73.91 31.51 22.88
CA LEU A 114 -72.57 32.03 23.10
C LEU A 114 -71.52 31.08 22.52
N THR A 115 -70.81 31.52 21.49
CA THR A 115 -69.75 30.73 20.82
C THR A 115 -68.36 31.16 21.31
N ALA A 116 -67.41 30.23 21.32
CA ALA A 116 -66.04 30.52 21.80
C ALA A 116 -65.24 31.42 20.83
N PHE A 117 -65.62 31.42 19.56
CA PHE A 117 -65.04 32.21 18.49
C PHE A 117 -66.16 32.79 17.64
N ASP A 118 -65.82 33.80 16.85
CA ASP A 118 -66.71 34.33 15.84
C ASP A 118 -66.78 33.38 14.64
N LEU A 119 -67.98 32.84 14.39
CA LEU A 119 -68.20 31.88 13.31
C LEU A 119 -68.05 32.51 11.92
N SER A 120 -68.22 33.83 11.80
CA SER A 120 -68.12 34.53 10.51
C SER A 120 -66.67 34.61 10.03
N THR A 121 -65.72 34.84 10.95
CA THR A 121 -64.28 34.94 10.63
C THR A 121 -63.59 33.58 10.58
N ALA A 122 -64.01 32.62 11.42
CA ALA A 122 -63.44 31.27 11.43
C ALA A 122 -63.64 30.51 10.10
N SER A 123 -64.80 30.67 9.46
CA SER A 123 -65.08 30.03 8.17
C SER A 123 -64.21 30.57 7.03
N ALA A 124 -63.98 31.89 6.99
CA ALA A 124 -63.12 32.52 5.99
C ALA A 124 -61.64 32.09 6.11
N ALA A 125 -61.13 31.96 7.33
CA ALA A 125 -59.75 31.51 7.57
C ALA A 125 -59.50 30.05 7.09
N GLN A 126 -60.48 29.15 7.30
CA GLN A 126 -60.37 27.77 6.85
C GLN A 126 -60.35 27.65 5.32
N THR A 127 -61.12 28.47 4.63
CA THR A 127 -61.13 28.52 3.15
C THR A 127 -59.77 28.94 2.61
N ALA A 128 -59.16 29.99 3.18
CA ALA A 128 -57.84 30.47 2.75
C ALA A 128 -56.70 29.45 2.98
N ASP A 129 -56.73 28.70 4.09
CA ASP A 129 -55.78 27.61 4.34
C ASP A 129 -55.93 26.50 3.30
N ASN A 130 -57.17 26.10 3.01
CA ASN A 130 -57.45 25.06 2.02
C ASN A 130 -56.99 25.47 0.61
N GLU A 131 -57.23 26.71 0.20
CA GLU A 131 -56.76 27.25 -1.08
C GLU A 131 -55.23 27.21 -1.17
N THR A 132 -54.55 27.61 -0.11
CA THR A 132 -53.07 27.57 -0.05
C THR A 132 -52.54 26.14 -0.19
N ARG A 133 -53.13 25.19 0.54
CA ARG A 133 -52.73 23.78 0.50
C ARG A 133 -53.01 23.15 -0.86
N LEU A 134 -54.13 23.48 -1.49
CA LEU A 134 -54.47 22.98 -2.82
C LEU A 134 -53.48 23.49 -3.87
N ALA A 135 -53.08 24.76 -3.81
CA ALA A 135 -52.08 25.33 -4.71
C ALA A 135 -50.71 24.62 -4.60
N THR A 136 -50.30 24.22 -3.39
CA THR A 136 -49.08 23.40 -3.21
C THR A 136 -49.22 22.03 -3.86
N ILE A 137 -50.34 21.34 -3.64
CA ILE A 137 -50.60 20.02 -4.24
C ILE A 137 -50.60 20.10 -5.77
N GLU A 138 -51.21 21.14 -6.35
CA GLU A 138 -51.20 21.36 -7.80
C GLU A 138 -49.78 21.59 -8.31
N THR A 139 -48.97 22.37 -7.59
CA THR A 139 -47.56 22.62 -7.92
C THR A 139 -46.77 21.31 -7.91
N ASP A 140 -46.85 20.52 -6.85
CA ASP A 140 -46.14 19.24 -6.70
C ASP A 140 -46.58 18.24 -7.78
N THR A 141 -47.89 18.19 -8.07
CA THR A 141 -48.45 17.31 -9.09
C THR A 141 -47.91 17.69 -10.47
N ASN A 142 -47.86 18.98 -10.80
CA ASN A 142 -47.30 19.47 -12.06
C ASN A 142 -45.79 19.16 -12.16
N GLU A 143 -45.05 19.24 -11.06
CA GLU A 143 -43.62 18.88 -11.04
C GLU A 143 -43.42 17.38 -11.29
N ILE A 144 -44.19 16.51 -10.63
CA ILE A 144 -44.15 15.06 -10.84
C ILE A 144 -44.50 14.73 -12.29
N GLN A 145 -45.57 15.34 -12.83
CA GLN A 145 -45.99 15.15 -14.22
C GLN A 145 -44.98 15.71 -15.22
N GLY A 146 -44.14 16.69 -14.86
CA GLY A 146 -43.04 17.14 -15.72
C GLY A 146 -41.80 16.25 -15.66
N LYS A 147 -41.55 15.60 -14.52
CA LYS A 147 -40.38 14.72 -14.31
C LYS A 147 -40.60 13.29 -14.81
N LEU A 148 -41.82 12.75 -14.74
CA LEU A 148 -42.12 11.40 -15.23
C LEU A 148 -41.89 11.21 -16.75
N PRO A 149 -42.32 12.12 -17.64
CA PRO A 149 -42.14 11.98 -19.10
C PRO A 149 -40.68 12.16 -19.57
N THR A 150 -39.80 12.70 -18.73
CA THR A 150 -38.37 12.85 -19.07
C THR A 150 -37.53 11.64 -18.64
N ASN A 151 -38.12 10.68 -17.92
CA ASN A 151 -37.52 9.37 -17.74
C ASN A 151 -37.72 8.54 -19.02
N LYS A 152 -36.82 8.73 -20.00
CA LYS A 152 -36.77 8.09 -21.33
C LYS A 152 -36.95 6.57 -21.38
N PHE A 153 -36.93 5.88 -20.24
CA PHE A 153 -37.10 4.43 -20.11
C PHE A 153 -38.52 3.98 -19.74
N MET A 154 -39.40 4.87 -19.28
CA MET A 154 -40.75 4.51 -18.84
C MET A 154 -41.75 5.28 -19.69
N GLY A 155 -42.29 4.59 -20.69
CA GLY A 155 -43.09 5.11 -21.80
C GLY A 155 -43.95 6.33 -21.46
N SER A 156 -43.68 7.43 -22.17
CA SER A 156 -44.60 8.54 -22.31
C SER A 156 -45.69 8.16 -23.32
N SER A 157 -46.91 8.66 -23.10
CA SER A 157 -48.06 8.37 -23.96
C SER A 157 -48.04 9.09 -25.32
N ASP A 158 -46.99 9.88 -25.60
CA ASP A 158 -46.85 10.68 -26.82
C ASP A 158 -45.94 10.03 -27.89
N GLY A 159 -45.45 8.82 -27.64
CA GLY A 159 -44.68 8.04 -28.63
C GLY A 159 -43.30 8.63 -28.95
N ALA A 160 -42.75 9.43 -28.03
CA ALA A 160 -41.39 9.97 -28.08
C ALA A 160 -40.48 9.31 -27.02
N ASP A 161 -40.81 8.10 -26.57
CA ASP A 161 -39.91 7.30 -25.74
C ASP A 161 -38.74 6.76 -26.57
N ASP A 162 -37.62 6.42 -25.92
CA ASP A 162 -36.41 5.96 -26.60
C ASP A 162 -36.54 4.48 -27.08
N ASP A 163 -37.72 4.10 -27.57
CA ASP A 163 -38.03 2.75 -28.08
C ASP A 163 -37.07 2.35 -29.22
N GLY A 164 -36.69 3.31 -30.06
CA GLY A 164 -35.69 3.14 -31.11
C GLY A 164 -34.30 2.83 -30.57
N THR A 165 -33.93 3.41 -29.43
CA THR A 165 -32.63 3.15 -28.78
C THR A 165 -32.63 1.76 -28.15
N LEU A 166 -33.71 1.39 -27.46
CA LEU A 166 -33.87 0.05 -26.90
C LEU A 166 -33.92 -1.04 -27.98
N ASN A 167 -34.62 -0.79 -29.10
CA ASN A 167 -34.63 -1.68 -30.25
C ASN A 167 -33.24 -1.82 -30.89
N THR A 168 -32.48 -0.72 -30.95
CA THR A 168 -31.09 -0.74 -31.43
C THR A 168 -30.20 -1.59 -30.51
N ILE A 169 -30.26 -1.37 -29.20
CA ILE A 169 -29.50 -2.15 -28.21
C ILE A 169 -29.88 -3.63 -28.26
N ALA A 170 -31.18 -3.95 -28.35
CA ALA A 170 -31.66 -5.33 -28.47
C ALA A 170 -31.12 -6.00 -29.74
N GLY A 171 -31.06 -5.26 -30.86
CA GLY A 171 -30.43 -5.71 -32.09
C GLY A 171 -28.92 -5.95 -31.94
N ASP A 172 -28.20 -5.03 -31.30
CA ASP A 172 -26.77 -5.15 -31.06
C ASP A 172 -26.42 -6.34 -30.16
N VAL A 173 -27.19 -6.57 -29.09
CA VAL A 173 -27.02 -7.72 -28.19
C VAL A 173 -27.32 -9.03 -28.90
N ALA A 174 -28.37 -9.10 -29.73
CA ALA A 174 -28.68 -10.28 -30.52
C ALA A 174 -27.54 -10.66 -31.49
N ASN A 175 -26.85 -9.65 -32.04
CA ASN A 175 -25.68 -9.87 -32.90
C ASN A 175 -24.45 -10.41 -32.14
N ILE A 176 -24.34 -10.11 -30.84
CA ILE A 176 -23.25 -10.59 -29.96
C ILE A 176 -23.48 -12.05 -29.54
N ASP A 177 -24.71 -12.46 -29.21
CA ASP A 177 -25.01 -13.78 -28.61
C ASP A 177 -25.26 -14.89 -29.66
N GLY A 178 -25.73 -14.55 -30.87
CA GLY A 178 -26.37 -15.53 -31.74
C GLY A 178 -25.48 -16.38 -32.66
N ALA A 179 -24.52 -15.78 -33.38
CA ALA A 179 -23.71 -16.48 -34.39
C ALA A 179 -22.71 -15.56 -35.12
N SER A 180 -22.64 -14.27 -34.79
CA SER A 180 -22.02 -13.24 -35.65
C SER A 180 -20.88 -12.46 -35.00
N MET A 181 -19.94 -13.17 -34.36
CA MET A 181 -18.55 -12.71 -34.33
C MET A 181 -17.83 -12.94 -35.68
N VAL A 182 -18.57 -13.14 -36.78
CA VAL A 182 -18.06 -13.25 -38.17
C VAL A 182 -18.04 -11.91 -38.92
N GLY A 183 -18.11 -10.77 -38.22
CA GLY A 183 -17.79 -9.46 -38.78
C GLY A 183 -16.30 -9.30 -39.12
N THR A 184 -15.91 -8.16 -39.70
CA THR A 184 -14.53 -7.82 -40.11
C THR A 184 -13.45 -8.14 -39.08
N ASP A 185 -13.80 -8.15 -37.79
CA ASP A 185 -12.88 -8.43 -36.69
C ASP A 185 -12.47 -9.91 -36.63
N GLY A 186 -13.38 -10.84 -36.97
CA GLY A 186 -13.07 -12.26 -37.15
C GLY A 186 -12.26 -12.52 -38.43
N ALA A 187 -12.56 -11.79 -39.50
CA ALA A 187 -11.80 -11.84 -40.75
C ALA A 187 -10.38 -11.23 -40.61
N ALA A 188 -10.21 -10.18 -39.81
CA ALA A 188 -8.92 -9.57 -39.50
C ALA A 188 -8.05 -10.46 -38.61
N LEU A 189 -8.65 -11.17 -37.66
CA LEU A 189 -7.94 -12.17 -36.85
C LEU A 189 -7.52 -13.37 -37.71
N ALA A 190 -8.39 -13.83 -38.62
CA ALA A 190 -8.08 -14.89 -39.58
C ALA A 190 -7.05 -14.46 -40.64
N SER A 191 -7.08 -13.21 -41.13
CA SER A 191 -6.10 -12.71 -42.12
C SER A 191 -4.71 -12.52 -41.52
N ASN A 192 -4.63 -12.18 -40.23
CA ASN A 192 -3.36 -12.11 -39.49
C ASN A 192 -2.81 -13.50 -39.11
N TYR A 193 -3.65 -14.54 -39.16
CA TYR A 193 -3.25 -15.93 -39.00
C TYR A 193 -2.92 -16.56 -40.36
N THR A 194 -1.93 -15.98 -41.05
CA THR A 194 -1.46 -16.48 -42.35
C THR A 194 -0.89 -17.88 -42.22
N ALA A 195 -0.88 -18.65 -43.32
CA ALA A 195 -0.29 -19.99 -43.35
C ALA A 195 1.17 -20.01 -42.84
N THR A 196 1.93 -18.93 -43.06
CA THR A 196 3.28 -18.74 -42.52
C THR A 196 3.29 -18.64 -41.00
N ARG A 197 2.37 -17.88 -40.41
CA ARG A 197 2.29 -17.72 -38.95
C ARG A 197 1.72 -18.96 -38.27
N ALA A 198 0.85 -19.70 -38.95
CA ALA A 198 0.41 -21.03 -38.54
C ALA A 198 1.57 -22.04 -38.55
N GLY A 199 2.47 -21.97 -39.54
CA GLY A 199 3.69 -22.79 -39.60
C GLY A 199 4.64 -22.55 -38.43
N TYR A 200 4.86 -21.28 -38.02
CA TYR A 200 5.67 -20.99 -36.83
C TYR A 200 5.07 -21.50 -35.52
N LEU A 201 3.74 -21.58 -35.43
CA LEU A 201 3.07 -22.16 -34.27
C LEU A 201 3.10 -23.69 -34.29
N ASP A 202 3.16 -24.31 -35.48
CA ASP A 202 3.38 -25.74 -35.67
C ASP A 202 4.82 -26.16 -35.34
N GLU A 203 5.81 -25.31 -35.62
CA GLU A 203 7.19 -25.46 -35.09
C GLU A 203 7.23 -25.32 -33.56
N LEU A 204 6.36 -24.48 -32.98
CA LEU A 204 6.21 -24.33 -31.54
C LEU A 204 5.37 -25.44 -30.89
N ALA A 205 4.84 -26.39 -31.68
CA ALA A 205 4.14 -27.54 -31.14
C ALA A 205 5.11 -28.43 -30.34
N ALA A 206 4.61 -29.00 -29.24
CA ALA A 206 5.40 -29.78 -28.30
C ALA A 206 6.09 -31.02 -28.90
N ALA A 207 5.81 -31.39 -30.15
CA ALA A 207 6.50 -32.46 -30.87
C ALA A 207 7.80 -32.01 -31.56
N ASN A 208 7.90 -30.73 -31.95
CA ASN A 208 8.99 -30.21 -32.79
C ASN A 208 10.02 -29.41 -31.97
N LEU A 209 9.58 -28.69 -30.93
CA LEU A 209 10.50 -28.07 -29.98
C LEU A 209 11.52 -29.08 -29.42
N PRO A 210 11.11 -30.27 -28.90
CA PRO A 210 12.06 -31.22 -28.30
C PRO A 210 13.13 -31.74 -29.25
N THR A 211 12.86 -31.83 -30.56
CA THR A 211 13.86 -32.31 -31.53
C THR A 211 14.95 -31.28 -31.77
N ASP A 212 14.61 -29.99 -31.83
CA ASP A 212 15.58 -28.93 -32.10
C ASP A 212 16.43 -28.58 -30.87
N ILE A 213 15.87 -28.69 -29.66
CA ILE A 213 16.64 -28.57 -28.41
C ILE A 213 17.39 -29.84 -28.00
N ALA A 214 17.09 -31.02 -28.57
CA ALA A 214 17.81 -32.26 -28.25
C ALA A 214 19.28 -32.25 -28.71
N ASP A 215 19.61 -31.44 -29.71
CA ASP A 215 21.00 -31.27 -30.18
C ASP A 215 21.79 -30.24 -29.36
N ILE A 216 21.14 -29.51 -28.45
CA ILE A 216 21.79 -28.59 -27.52
C ILE A 216 22.18 -29.37 -26.26
N PRO A 217 23.48 -29.42 -25.88
CA PRO A 217 23.90 -30.11 -24.68
C PRO A 217 23.22 -29.54 -23.43
N THR A 218 22.68 -30.41 -22.59
CA THR A 218 22.17 -30.04 -21.26
C THR A 218 23.32 -29.56 -20.36
N VAL A 219 22.99 -28.85 -19.27
CA VAL A 219 23.99 -28.40 -18.28
C VAL A 219 24.75 -29.59 -17.68
N ALA A 220 24.06 -30.69 -17.38
CA ALA A 220 24.67 -31.92 -16.88
C ALA A 220 25.59 -32.57 -17.92
N GLU A 221 25.23 -32.55 -19.20
CA GLU A 221 26.12 -33.02 -20.26
C GLU A 221 27.31 -32.09 -20.43
N PHE A 222 27.14 -30.77 -20.37
CA PHE A 222 28.24 -29.80 -20.45
C PHE A 222 29.23 -29.93 -19.28
N GLU A 223 28.72 -30.19 -18.07
CA GLU A 223 29.53 -30.41 -16.86
C GLU A 223 30.18 -31.79 -16.81
N ALA A 224 29.51 -32.83 -17.33
CA ALA A 224 30.07 -34.18 -17.45
C ALA A 224 31.05 -34.31 -18.63
N ARG A 225 30.98 -33.41 -19.62
CA ARG A 225 31.88 -33.34 -20.78
C ARG A 225 33.23 -32.81 -20.36
N THR A 226 34.06 -33.71 -19.87
CA THR A 226 35.51 -33.52 -19.98
C THR A 226 35.88 -33.43 -21.47
N ILE A 227 36.77 -32.51 -21.82
CA ILE A 227 37.26 -32.20 -23.19
C ILE A 227 37.59 -33.46 -24.04
N VAL A 228 37.88 -34.58 -23.38
CA VAL A 228 38.33 -35.84 -23.99
C VAL A 228 37.17 -36.73 -24.48
N SER A 229 35.94 -36.55 -23.98
CA SER A 229 34.83 -37.50 -24.21
C SER A 229 34.09 -37.33 -25.54
N ALA A 230 34.32 -36.27 -26.31
CA ALA A 230 33.43 -35.92 -27.43
C ALA A 230 34.13 -35.44 -28.71
N ASN A 231 35.39 -35.83 -28.96
CA ASN A 231 36.14 -35.43 -30.17
C ASN A 231 36.22 -33.91 -30.41
N TYR A 232 36.12 -33.07 -29.37
CA TYR A 232 36.31 -31.61 -29.49
C TYR A 232 37.76 -31.21 -29.64
N VAL A 233 38.68 -32.11 -29.30
CA VAL A 233 40.11 -32.00 -29.58
C VAL A 233 40.46 -33.21 -30.43
N VAL A 234 40.57 -32.99 -31.74
CA VAL A 234 41.01 -33.99 -32.70
C VAL A 234 42.52 -33.97 -32.88
N VAL A 235 43.07 -34.98 -33.55
CA VAL A 235 44.49 -35.02 -33.89
C VAL A 235 44.86 -33.76 -34.69
N GLY A 236 45.67 -32.88 -34.10
CA GLY A 236 46.15 -31.64 -34.72
C GLY A 236 45.66 -30.35 -34.05
N ASP A 237 44.72 -30.42 -33.12
CA ASP A 237 44.19 -29.23 -32.45
C ASP A 237 45.23 -28.57 -31.52
N THR A 238 45.26 -27.24 -31.53
CA THR A 238 46.15 -26.43 -30.68
C THR A 238 45.35 -25.79 -29.56
N LEU A 239 45.68 -26.13 -28.32
CA LEU A 239 45.07 -25.56 -27.12
C LEU A 239 45.98 -24.48 -26.52
N ALA A 240 45.51 -23.24 -26.48
CA ALA A 240 46.26 -22.14 -25.88
C ALA A 240 46.12 -22.14 -24.34
N ARG A 241 47.21 -21.79 -23.63
CA ARG A 241 47.23 -21.56 -22.17
C ARG A 241 46.86 -22.77 -21.29
N VAL A 242 47.24 -23.98 -21.72
CA VAL A 242 47.17 -25.16 -20.85
C VAL A 242 48.10 -24.96 -19.65
N THR A 243 47.54 -24.92 -18.45
CA THR A 243 48.29 -24.60 -17.22
C THR A 243 48.68 -25.83 -16.42
N LEU A 244 47.87 -26.90 -16.47
CA LEU A 244 48.12 -28.18 -15.82
C LEU A 244 47.80 -29.31 -16.80
N VAL A 245 48.67 -30.32 -16.84
CA VAL A 245 48.39 -31.60 -17.51
C VAL A 245 48.76 -32.70 -16.52
N ASP A 246 47.83 -33.62 -16.27
CA ASP A 246 48.04 -34.73 -15.33
C ASP A 246 49.05 -35.75 -15.90
N THR A 247 48.78 -36.30 -17.08
CA THR A 247 49.70 -37.22 -17.77
C THR A 247 49.96 -36.78 -19.21
N VAL A 248 51.23 -36.47 -19.52
CA VAL A 248 51.71 -36.25 -20.89
C VAL A 248 52.38 -37.53 -21.37
N THR A 249 51.70 -38.32 -22.21
CA THR A 249 52.25 -39.59 -22.72
C THR A 249 53.22 -39.39 -23.88
N THR A 250 53.06 -38.31 -24.66
CA THR A 250 53.97 -37.93 -25.75
C THR A 250 54.14 -36.42 -25.76
N TYR A 251 55.33 -35.91 -25.42
CA TYR A 251 55.67 -34.49 -25.51
C TYR A 251 56.62 -34.25 -26.69
N THR A 252 56.08 -33.74 -27.79
CA THR A 252 56.84 -33.36 -29.00
C THR A 252 57.07 -31.84 -29.08
N GLY A 253 56.68 -31.10 -28.04
CA GLY A 253 56.60 -29.63 -28.05
C GLY A 253 57.93 -28.88 -27.92
N ASN A 254 58.98 -29.57 -27.45
CA ASN A 254 60.34 -29.06 -27.53
C ASN A 254 61.10 -29.94 -28.52
N THR A 255 61.88 -29.33 -29.43
CA THR A 255 62.96 -30.06 -30.09
C THR A 255 63.73 -30.79 -28.99
N LYS A 256 63.94 -32.12 -29.10
CA LYS A 256 64.88 -32.83 -28.21
C LYS A 256 66.11 -31.95 -28.06
N GLN A 257 66.77 -31.87 -26.90
CA GLN A 257 68.09 -31.24 -26.86
C GLN A 257 69.01 -32.01 -27.82
N THR A 258 69.11 -31.53 -29.06
CA THR A 258 69.87 -32.16 -30.13
C THR A 258 71.28 -31.59 -30.10
N GLY A 259 72.27 -32.47 -30.14
CA GLY A 259 73.64 -32.14 -30.52
C GLY A 259 74.54 -31.66 -29.38
N ASN A 260 74.22 -30.59 -28.66
CA ASN A 260 75.25 -29.93 -27.83
C ASN A 260 75.34 -30.48 -26.40
N ASN A 261 74.22 -30.72 -25.73
CA ASN A 261 74.23 -31.05 -24.31
C ASN A 261 74.61 -32.51 -24.04
N PHE A 262 74.14 -33.46 -24.86
CA PHE A 262 74.57 -34.86 -24.76
C PHE A 262 76.04 -35.04 -25.15
N THR A 263 76.52 -34.33 -26.17
CA THR A 263 77.92 -34.43 -26.62
C THR A 263 78.90 -33.79 -25.63
N ARG A 264 78.50 -32.72 -24.93
CA ARG A 264 79.33 -32.05 -23.91
C ARG A 264 79.30 -32.72 -22.54
N LEU A 265 78.33 -33.59 -22.27
CA LEU A 265 78.19 -34.28 -20.98
C LEU A 265 78.62 -35.76 -21.02
N GLY A 266 78.97 -36.32 -22.20
CA GLY A 266 79.21 -37.76 -22.36
C GLY A 266 80.31 -38.20 -23.34
N ALA A 267 81.30 -37.37 -23.69
CA ALA A 267 82.41 -37.77 -24.57
C ALA A 267 83.79 -37.21 -24.07
N PRO A 268 84.93 -37.77 -24.53
CA PRO A 268 86.00 -38.42 -23.76
C PRO A 268 86.83 -37.49 -22.85
N ALA A 269 87.67 -38.10 -22.00
CA ALA A 269 88.46 -37.47 -20.93
C ALA A 269 89.00 -36.07 -21.24
N GLY A 270 88.62 -35.10 -20.41
CA GLY A 270 89.01 -33.68 -20.50
C GLY A 270 88.02 -32.76 -21.24
N ALA A 271 86.86 -33.27 -21.70
CA ALA A 271 85.87 -32.45 -22.42
C ALA A 271 84.43 -32.53 -21.87
N SER A 272 84.15 -33.35 -20.85
CA SER A 272 82.83 -33.42 -20.21
C SER A 272 82.92 -33.25 -18.71
N VAL A 273 81.93 -32.53 -18.15
CA VAL A 273 81.82 -32.29 -16.69
C VAL A 273 81.81 -33.60 -15.92
N SER A 274 81.17 -34.65 -16.46
CA SER A 274 81.14 -35.98 -15.85
C SER A 274 82.55 -36.61 -15.76
N ALA A 275 83.36 -36.44 -16.80
CA ALA A 275 84.75 -36.93 -16.81
C ALA A 275 85.66 -36.07 -15.93
N ASP A 276 85.48 -34.75 -15.94
CA ASP A 276 86.25 -33.83 -15.10
C ASP A 276 85.97 -34.08 -13.61
N ILE A 277 84.70 -34.35 -13.24
CA ILE A 277 84.31 -34.74 -11.88
C ILE A 277 84.89 -36.10 -11.50
N ALA A 278 84.83 -37.10 -12.40
CA ALA A 278 85.39 -38.43 -12.13
C ALA A 278 86.93 -38.44 -12.00
N ALA A 279 87.61 -37.43 -12.57
CA ALA A 279 89.06 -37.26 -12.46
C ALA A 279 89.49 -36.50 -11.19
N VAL A 280 88.57 -35.93 -10.43
CA VAL A 280 88.88 -35.34 -9.12
C VAL A 280 89.23 -36.46 -8.15
N PRO A 281 90.45 -36.48 -7.56
CA PRO A 281 90.82 -37.52 -6.63
C PRO A 281 89.91 -37.49 -5.40
N THR A 282 89.48 -38.66 -4.97
CA THR A 282 88.71 -38.85 -3.74
C THR A 282 89.55 -38.50 -2.52
N VAL A 283 88.88 -38.23 -1.39
CA VAL A 283 89.56 -38.00 -0.10
C VAL A 283 90.49 -39.17 0.25
N ASP A 284 90.06 -40.41 -0.04
CA ASP A 284 90.84 -41.61 0.23
C ASP A 284 92.10 -41.69 -0.66
N GLU A 285 91.99 -41.35 -1.94
CA GLU A 285 93.15 -41.30 -2.85
C GLU A 285 94.15 -40.20 -2.47
N MET A 286 93.65 -39.04 -2.04
CA MET A 286 94.49 -37.96 -1.53
C MET A 286 95.22 -38.38 -0.24
N TRP A 287 94.51 -39.03 0.69
CA TRP A 287 95.06 -39.52 1.93
C TRP A 287 96.12 -40.62 1.71
N ALA A 288 95.84 -41.59 0.83
CA ALA A 288 96.78 -42.65 0.49
C ALA A 288 98.08 -42.10 -0.11
N LYS A 289 97.99 -41.08 -0.97
CA LYS A 289 99.16 -40.38 -1.51
C LYS A 289 99.95 -39.62 -0.44
N ALA A 290 99.26 -39.03 0.54
CA ALA A 290 99.88 -38.28 1.63
C ALA A 290 100.56 -39.16 2.69
N MET A 291 100.18 -40.43 2.78
CA MET A 291 100.76 -41.37 3.74
C MET A 291 101.75 -42.36 3.08
N SER A 292 102.13 -42.12 1.82
CA SER A 292 103.14 -42.92 1.13
C SER A 292 104.55 -42.50 1.53
N ASP A 293 105.38 -43.49 1.87
CA ASP A 293 106.81 -43.30 2.17
C ASP A 293 107.54 -42.62 1.01
N LEU A 294 108.42 -41.68 1.35
CA LEU A 294 109.27 -41.00 0.39
C LEU A 294 110.43 -41.91 -0.06
N ALA A 295 110.76 -41.83 -1.36
CA ALA A 295 111.78 -42.70 -1.94
C ALA A 295 113.19 -42.48 -1.33
N THR A 296 113.63 -41.24 -1.15
CA THR A 296 114.84 -40.87 -0.38
C THR A 296 114.95 -39.35 -0.24
N GLY A 297 115.52 -38.91 0.88
CA GLY A 297 116.03 -37.56 1.13
C GLY A 297 115.02 -36.53 1.60
N ALA A 298 115.54 -35.45 2.19
CA ALA A 298 114.75 -34.29 2.52
C ALA A 298 114.23 -33.61 1.23
N PRO A 299 112.99 -33.11 1.23
CA PRO A 299 112.43 -32.42 0.08
C PRO A 299 113.23 -31.14 -0.25
N SER A 300 113.37 -30.84 -1.54
CA SER A 300 113.84 -29.53 -2.02
C SER A 300 112.94 -28.41 -1.49
N ALA A 301 113.47 -27.20 -1.34
CA ALA A 301 112.68 -25.99 -1.03
C ALA A 301 111.56 -25.72 -2.05
N THR A 302 111.63 -26.32 -3.24
CA THR A 302 110.63 -26.24 -4.32
C THR A 302 109.75 -27.50 -4.46
N ALA A 303 109.81 -28.42 -3.50
CA ALA A 303 109.02 -29.65 -3.53
C ALA A 303 107.51 -29.38 -3.45
N SER A 304 106.72 -30.37 -3.90
CA SER A 304 105.25 -30.29 -3.78
C SER A 304 104.81 -30.26 -2.31
N VAL A 305 103.67 -29.62 -2.03
CA VAL A 305 103.07 -29.58 -0.69
C VAL A 305 102.87 -31.00 -0.14
N LEU A 306 102.46 -31.94 -0.99
CA LEU A 306 102.31 -33.34 -0.62
C LEU A 306 103.64 -33.94 -0.13
N THR A 307 104.71 -33.81 -0.92
CA THR A 307 106.04 -34.32 -0.54
C THR A 307 106.55 -33.71 0.76
N ALA A 308 106.31 -32.41 0.98
CA ALA A 308 106.69 -31.73 2.21
C ALA A 308 105.91 -32.23 3.44
N ILE A 309 104.60 -32.48 3.29
CA ILE A 309 103.75 -33.02 4.36
C ILE A 309 104.14 -34.47 4.67
N ASN A 310 104.36 -35.33 3.68
CA ASN A 310 104.81 -36.72 3.90
C ASN A 310 106.14 -36.73 4.66
N TYR A 311 107.09 -35.88 4.25
CA TYR A 311 108.38 -35.76 4.94
C TYR A 311 108.23 -35.30 6.38
N LEU A 312 107.36 -34.32 6.67
CA LEU A 312 107.11 -33.88 8.04
C LEU A 312 106.50 -35.01 8.89
N PHE A 313 105.55 -35.76 8.31
CA PHE A 313 104.93 -36.91 8.96
C PHE A 313 105.95 -38.00 9.29
N GLU A 314 106.74 -38.42 8.30
CA GLU A 314 107.82 -39.41 8.47
C GLU A 314 108.87 -38.93 9.47
N ALA A 315 109.25 -37.66 9.43
CA ALA A 315 110.24 -37.10 10.37
C ALA A 315 109.77 -37.11 11.83
N TRP A 316 108.46 -37.03 12.08
CA TRP A 316 107.88 -37.07 13.43
C TRP A 316 107.56 -38.49 13.90
N ARG A 317 107.13 -39.36 12.99
CA ARG A 317 106.73 -40.73 13.31
C ARG A 317 107.91 -41.71 13.32
N ASN A 318 108.80 -41.62 12.35
CA ASN A 318 109.75 -42.70 12.07
C ASN A 318 110.93 -42.68 13.04
N LYS A 319 111.59 -43.83 13.15
CA LYS A 319 112.74 -44.03 14.03
C LYS A 319 113.85 -43.05 13.68
N THR A 320 114.30 -42.28 14.68
CA THR A 320 115.50 -41.44 14.58
C THR A 320 116.65 -42.11 15.31
N THR A 321 117.80 -42.22 14.65
CA THR A 321 119.06 -42.70 15.25
C THR A 321 120.07 -41.57 15.29
N THR A 322 120.72 -41.37 16.43
CA THR A 322 121.78 -40.38 16.60
C THR A 322 123.08 -41.09 16.92
N THR A 323 124.14 -40.78 16.18
CA THR A 323 125.52 -41.21 16.42
C THR A 323 126.36 -39.98 16.73
N ASP A 324 127.66 -40.16 17.00
CA ASP A 324 128.57 -39.06 17.34
C ASP A 324 128.63 -37.95 16.27
N ASN A 325 128.37 -38.29 15.00
CA ASN A 325 128.52 -37.37 13.87
C ASN A 325 127.25 -37.17 13.04
N LEU A 326 126.19 -37.97 13.23
CA LEU A 326 124.97 -37.90 12.40
C LEU A 326 123.69 -38.08 13.22
N VAL A 327 122.65 -37.36 12.82
CA VAL A 327 121.27 -37.70 13.11
C VAL A 327 120.61 -38.20 11.82
N THR A 328 120.06 -39.40 11.87
CA THR A 328 119.44 -40.08 10.73
C THR A 328 117.99 -40.40 11.04
N ILE A 329 117.09 -40.02 10.15
CA ILE A 329 115.68 -40.43 10.15
C ILE A 329 115.58 -41.66 9.25
N LYS A 330 115.01 -42.74 9.77
CA LYS A 330 114.77 -43.99 9.03
C LYS A 330 113.43 -43.95 8.30
N LYS A 331 113.24 -44.82 7.31
CA LYS A 331 111.92 -45.14 6.75
C LYS A 331 111.09 -45.95 7.74
N ASP A 332 109.80 -46.20 7.43
CA ASP A 332 108.91 -47.00 8.32
C ASP A 332 109.40 -48.45 8.48
N ASP A 333 110.24 -48.94 7.55
CA ASP A 333 110.93 -50.24 7.67
C ASP A 333 111.97 -50.32 8.82
N GLY A 334 112.27 -49.18 9.45
CA GLY A 334 113.17 -49.05 10.60
C GLY A 334 114.65 -49.30 10.31
N SER A 335 115.03 -49.55 9.05
CA SER A 335 116.38 -49.97 8.63
C SER A 335 116.98 -49.06 7.56
N THR A 336 116.17 -48.61 6.60
CA THR A 336 116.59 -47.77 5.48
C THR A 336 116.64 -46.31 5.89
N ASP A 337 117.64 -45.57 5.43
CA ASP A 337 117.79 -44.15 5.72
C ASP A 337 116.85 -43.34 4.81
N LEU A 338 116.02 -42.49 5.41
CA LEU A 338 115.25 -41.49 4.69
C LEU A 338 116.12 -40.26 4.46
N THR A 339 116.63 -39.68 5.54
CA THR A 339 117.47 -38.49 5.50
C THR A 339 118.45 -38.49 6.66
N LYS A 340 119.56 -37.78 6.49
CA LYS A 340 120.57 -37.62 7.53
C LYS A 340 121.09 -36.18 7.57
N SER A 341 121.49 -35.74 8.75
CA SER A 341 122.12 -34.45 8.97
C SER A 341 123.38 -34.67 9.81
N THR A 342 124.46 -34.00 9.45
CA THR A 342 125.66 -33.99 10.27
C THR A 342 125.44 -33.12 11.50
N ILE A 343 125.80 -33.67 12.66
CA ILE A 343 125.71 -32.99 13.95
C ILE A 343 127.09 -32.82 14.55
N GLY A 344 127.26 -31.80 15.37
CA GLY A 344 128.47 -31.57 16.16
C GLY A 344 128.17 -30.76 17.40
N ASP A 345 128.84 -31.09 18.49
CA ASP A 345 128.85 -30.32 19.73
C ASP A 345 130.27 -29.83 19.98
N ALA A 346 130.49 -28.52 19.78
CA ALA A 346 131.78 -27.90 19.96
C ALA A 346 131.65 -26.65 20.83
N ALA A 347 132.39 -26.63 21.93
CA ALA A 347 132.55 -25.47 22.81
C ALA A 347 131.22 -24.78 23.23
N GLY A 348 130.20 -25.57 23.57
CA GLY A 348 128.91 -25.07 24.07
C GLY A 348 127.90 -24.68 22.98
N THR A 349 128.19 -24.97 21.70
CA THR A 349 127.24 -24.80 20.60
C THR A 349 126.94 -26.16 19.96
N PHE A 350 125.67 -26.55 19.99
CA PHE A 350 125.18 -27.67 19.20
C PHE A 350 124.79 -27.19 17.80
N THR A 351 125.41 -27.76 16.77
CA THR A 351 125.06 -27.51 15.36
C THR A 351 124.44 -28.75 14.76
N LYS A 352 123.26 -28.59 14.15
CA LYS A 352 122.64 -29.58 13.26
C LYS A 352 122.52 -28.97 11.87
N ASN A 353 123.21 -29.54 10.90
CA ASN A 353 123.18 -29.06 9.52
C ASN A 353 121.85 -29.41 8.84
N GLU A 354 121.64 -28.91 7.62
CA GLU A 354 120.47 -29.29 6.84
C GLU A 354 120.43 -30.80 6.58
N PHE A 355 119.20 -31.34 6.56
CA PHE A 355 118.96 -32.74 6.24
C PHE A 355 119.21 -32.97 4.73
N VAL A 356 120.02 -33.98 4.40
CA VAL A 356 120.36 -34.39 3.03
C VAL A 356 119.87 -35.83 2.76
N SER A 357 120.04 -36.34 1.55
CA SER A 357 119.66 -37.72 1.21
C SER A 357 120.28 -38.74 2.18
N GLY A 358 119.42 -39.60 2.74
CA GLY A 358 119.76 -40.68 3.66
C GLY A 358 120.60 -41.74 3.00
#